data_AF-A0A812VQH0-F1
#
_entry.id   AF-A0A812VQH0-F1
#
_cell.length_a   1.000
_cell.length_b   1.000
_cell.length_c   1.000
_cell.angle_alpha   90.00
_cell.angle_beta   90.00
_cell.angle_gamma   90.00
#
_symmetry.space_group_name_H-M   'P 1'
#
loop_
_entity.id
_entity.type
_entity.pdbx_description
1 polymer ?
#
loop_
_entity_poly.entity_id
_entity_poly.type
_entity_poly.pdbx_seq_one_letter_code
_entity_poly.pdbx_strand_id
1 'polypeptide(L)'
;MCLQTIFVSGSFAAEPRRCCLGLGTRSGTCFSSQSQFGEETTVIDAFGWHDKSDGVYVEIGALDGIKYSNTLSLHTCLGWTGLLVEGSPRNFHFLRRNLLTTRPENVVAHFGAVCAPPLTNTTFLRGRKHGAVDADIRHVSDTVTQDHAHHRRTTVPCKPMSWYLQSLPRGHVDFFSLDVEGAELEVLLTMNFNAVVVEVFMVELHAQAESDKVRGWKVRNLLENLGYQECQHAKVKYSGLFVRRQGPYVANC
;
A
#
# COMPACT_ATOMS: atom_id res chain seq x y z
N MET A 1 18.59 12.90 -8.71
CA MET A 1 18.84 11.72 -7.85
C MET A 1 18.21 10.51 -8.53
N CYS A 2 18.83 9.34 -8.46
CA CYS A 2 18.24 8.10 -8.99
C CYS A 2 17.24 7.50 -7.98
N LEU A 3 16.28 6.70 -8.45
CA LEU A 3 15.52 5.82 -7.56
C LEU A 3 16.48 4.80 -6.93
N GLN A 4 16.23 4.42 -5.68
CA GLN A 4 16.92 3.32 -5.02
C GLN A 4 15.97 2.12 -4.97
N THR A 5 16.28 1.09 -5.74
CA THR A 5 15.70 -0.25 -5.62
C THR A 5 16.57 -1.04 -4.65
N ILE A 6 15.96 -1.78 -3.72
CA ILE A 6 16.66 -2.68 -2.82
C ILE A 6 15.98 -4.04 -2.86
N PHE A 7 16.77 -5.05 -3.22
CA PHE A 7 16.47 -6.45 -2.99
C PHE A 7 17.08 -6.82 -1.64
N VAL A 8 16.28 -7.39 -0.73
CA VAL A 8 16.78 -7.89 0.55
C VAL A 8 17.06 -9.39 0.41
N SER A 9 18.27 -9.80 0.74
CA SER A 9 18.74 -11.18 0.65
C SER A 9 19.71 -11.47 1.80
N GLY A 10 19.19 -11.95 2.92
CA GLY A 10 19.96 -12.21 4.15
C GLY A 10 19.28 -13.29 5.12
N SER A 11 19.91 -14.16 4.30
CA SER A 11 19.88 -15.62 4.51
C SER A 11 19.84 -15.99 6.00
N PHE A 12 18.67 -15.85 6.63
CA PHE A 12 18.44 -16.17 8.04
C PHE A 12 17.15 -16.98 8.17
N ALA A 13 17.28 -18.26 8.56
CA ALA A 13 16.13 -19.10 8.87
C ALA A 13 15.42 -18.56 10.13
N ALA A 14 14.43 -17.70 9.93
CA ALA A 14 13.58 -17.20 10.99
C ALA A 14 12.76 -18.36 11.58
N GLU A 15 12.70 -18.45 12.91
CA GLU A 15 11.73 -19.32 13.57
C GLU A 15 10.30 -18.93 13.12
N PRO A 16 9.40 -19.91 12.90
CA PRO A 16 8.04 -19.62 12.47
C PRO A 16 7.33 -18.75 13.51
N ARG A 17 7.13 -17.48 13.18
CA ARG A 17 6.50 -16.50 14.07
C ARG A 17 5.07 -16.93 14.33
N ARG A 18 4.74 -17.31 15.56
CA ARG A 18 3.35 -17.47 15.98
C ARG A 18 2.64 -16.14 15.76
N CYS A 19 1.55 -16.13 14.99
CA CYS A 19 0.79 -14.92 14.71
C CYS A 19 -0.63 -15.01 15.28
N CYS A 20 -1.17 -13.87 15.71
CA CYS A 20 -2.49 -13.76 16.31
C CYS A 20 -3.61 -13.54 15.26
N LEU A 21 -3.50 -14.13 14.06
CA LEU A 21 -4.51 -14.00 13.00
C LEU A 21 -5.86 -14.56 13.51
N GLY A 22 -6.96 -13.85 13.26
CA GLY A 22 -8.32 -14.20 13.72
C GLY A 22 -8.58 -14.25 15.25
N LEU A 23 -7.54 -14.26 16.10
CA LEU A 23 -7.66 -14.62 17.54
C LEU A 23 -7.87 -13.44 18.50
N GLY A 24 -7.78 -12.21 18.01
CA GLY A 24 -7.89 -11.00 18.84
C GLY A 24 -6.68 -10.74 19.76
N THR A 25 -6.67 -9.59 20.42
CA THR A 25 -5.48 -8.99 21.07
C THR A 25 -5.09 -9.59 22.44
N ARG A 26 -5.37 -10.89 22.68
CA ARG A 26 -5.33 -11.50 24.02
C ARG A 26 -4.17 -12.45 24.32
N SER A 27 -3.08 -12.44 23.56
CA SER A 27 -1.85 -13.15 23.94
C SER A 27 -0.58 -12.37 23.61
N GLY A 28 0.24 -12.08 24.64
CA GLY A 28 1.57 -11.48 24.50
C GLY A 28 2.66 -12.44 24.00
N THR A 29 2.28 -13.48 23.24
CA THR A 29 3.17 -14.54 22.75
C THR A 29 3.06 -14.80 21.25
N CYS A 30 2.32 -13.95 20.53
CA CYS A 30 2.19 -13.99 19.07
C CYS A 30 2.30 -12.59 18.46
N PHE A 31 2.67 -12.53 17.18
CA PHE A 31 2.77 -11.31 16.39
C PHE A 31 1.38 -10.81 15.99
N SER A 32 1.13 -9.50 16.09
CA SER A 32 -0.12 -8.84 15.72
C SER A 32 0.06 -7.94 14.50
N SER A 33 -1.03 -7.73 13.74
CA SER A 33 -1.09 -6.66 12.74
C SER A 33 -0.65 -5.31 13.35
N GLN A 34 -0.02 -4.50 12.50
CA GLN A 34 0.47 -3.16 12.80
C GLN A 34 -0.32 -2.07 12.04
N SER A 35 -1.35 -2.46 11.29
CA SER A 35 -2.20 -1.57 10.49
C SER A 35 -3.04 -0.63 11.38
N GLN A 36 -3.48 0.53 10.87
CA GLN A 36 -3.98 1.63 11.71
C GLN A 36 -5.32 1.33 12.43
N PHE A 37 -6.18 0.54 11.80
CA PHE A 37 -7.55 0.22 12.23
C PHE A 37 -7.91 -1.28 12.17
N GLY A 38 -6.94 -2.17 11.91
CA GLY A 38 -7.17 -3.62 11.76
C GLY A 38 -7.54 -4.05 10.33
N GLU A 39 -7.23 -3.21 9.35
CA GLU A 39 -7.34 -3.39 7.90
C GLU A 39 -6.80 -4.76 7.45
N GLU A 40 -5.55 -5.08 7.79
CA GLU A 40 -4.87 -6.31 7.36
C GLU A 40 -5.61 -7.57 7.87
N THR A 41 -6.01 -7.58 9.14
CA THR A 41 -6.81 -8.67 9.72
C THR A 41 -8.17 -8.78 9.04
N THR A 42 -8.83 -7.65 8.79
CA THR A 42 -10.15 -7.58 8.14
C THR A 42 -10.11 -8.18 6.73
N VAL A 43 -9.03 -7.94 5.99
CA VAL A 43 -8.79 -8.52 4.66
C VAL A 43 -8.51 -10.03 4.73
N ILE A 44 -7.65 -10.47 5.66
CA ILE A 44 -7.35 -11.90 5.87
C ILE A 44 -8.61 -12.70 6.25
N ASP A 45 -9.44 -12.13 7.15
CA ASP A 45 -10.71 -12.70 7.58
C ASP A 45 -11.72 -12.75 6.43
N ALA A 46 -11.92 -11.64 5.71
CA ALA A 46 -12.92 -11.51 4.65
C ALA A 46 -12.68 -12.47 3.47
N PHE A 47 -11.41 -12.71 3.11
CA PHE A 47 -11.03 -13.52 1.94
C PHE A 47 -10.46 -14.90 2.29
N GLY A 48 -10.47 -15.28 3.57
CA GLY A 48 -10.08 -16.63 4.03
C GLY A 48 -8.59 -16.93 3.86
N TRP A 49 -7.71 -15.95 4.05
CA TRP A 49 -6.27 -16.10 3.75
C TRP A 49 -5.44 -16.73 4.88
N HIS A 50 -6.07 -17.14 5.98
CA HIS A 50 -5.44 -17.76 7.15
C HIS A 50 -4.43 -18.87 6.81
N ASP A 51 -4.76 -19.74 5.86
CA ASP A 51 -3.92 -20.88 5.43
C ASP A 51 -3.30 -20.66 4.03
N LYS A 52 -3.37 -19.45 3.47
CA LYS A 52 -2.89 -19.14 2.12
C LYS A 52 -1.41 -18.74 2.14
N SER A 53 -0.54 -19.67 1.75
CA SER A 53 0.87 -19.40 1.45
C SER A 53 1.07 -18.72 0.09
N ASP A 54 2.33 -18.37 -0.23
CA ASP A 54 2.84 -18.04 -1.58
C ASP A 54 2.19 -16.83 -2.28
N GLY A 55 1.41 -16.03 -1.57
CA GLY A 55 0.75 -14.85 -2.13
C GLY A 55 1.72 -13.71 -2.48
N VAL A 56 1.26 -12.81 -3.34
CA VAL A 56 1.97 -11.59 -3.77
C VAL A 56 1.20 -10.35 -3.32
N TYR A 57 1.83 -9.46 -2.55
CA TYR A 57 1.26 -8.16 -2.20
C TYR A 57 2.01 -6.97 -2.83
N VAL A 58 1.29 -5.85 -2.93
CA VAL A 58 1.82 -4.52 -3.25
C VAL A 58 1.34 -3.54 -2.19
N GLU A 59 2.22 -2.66 -1.71
CA GLU A 59 1.90 -1.58 -0.77
C GLU A 59 2.53 -0.27 -1.26
N ILE A 60 1.69 0.69 -1.62
CA ILE A 60 2.09 2.06 -1.96
C ILE A 60 1.71 2.94 -0.78
N GLY A 61 2.66 3.72 -0.27
CA GLY A 61 2.55 4.41 1.03
C GLY A 61 3.16 3.60 2.18
N ALA A 62 4.18 2.78 1.92
CA ALA A 62 4.72 1.80 2.85
C ALA A 62 5.35 2.37 4.14
N LEU A 63 5.42 3.70 4.31
CA LEU A 63 5.85 4.41 5.53
C LEU A 63 7.22 3.93 6.05
N ASP A 64 7.28 3.29 7.21
CA ASP A 64 8.50 2.68 7.77
C ASP A 64 8.49 1.14 7.68
N GLY A 65 7.53 0.57 6.95
CA GLY A 65 7.34 -0.87 6.77
C GLY A 65 6.85 -1.61 8.01
N ILE A 66 6.57 -0.91 9.12
CA ILE A 66 6.02 -1.50 10.34
C ILE A 66 4.74 -0.75 10.72
N LYS A 67 4.88 0.50 11.10
CA LYS A 67 3.78 1.33 11.58
C LYS A 67 2.74 1.51 10.47
N TYR A 68 1.49 1.18 10.79
CA TYR A 68 0.34 1.26 9.87
C TYR A 68 0.47 0.40 8.60
N SER A 69 1.46 -0.51 8.52
CA SER A 69 1.64 -1.33 7.33
C SER A 69 0.52 -2.36 7.20
N ASN A 70 -0.10 -2.39 6.03
CA ASN A 70 -1.24 -3.24 5.68
C ASN A 70 -0.80 -4.62 5.13
N THR A 71 0.51 -4.90 5.06
CA THR A 71 1.07 -6.13 4.49
C THR A 71 2.11 -6.84 5.36
N LEU A 72 2.32 -6.36 6.60
CA LEU A 72 3.39 -6.91 7.43
C LEU A 72 3.07 -8.31 7.94
N SER A 73 1.84 -8.59 8.39
CA SER A 73 1.42 -9.94 8.76
C SER A 73 1.32 -10.86 7.53
N LEU A 74 0.90 -10.35 6.36
CA LEU A 74 0.95 -11.12 5.11
C LEU A 74 2.36 -11.68 4.87
N HIS A 75 3.39 -10.85 5.05
CA HIS A 75 4.78 -11.32 4.98
C HIS A 75 5.16 -12.22 6.18
N THR A 76 5.03 -11.74 7.41
CA THR A 76 5.64 -12.40 8.58
C THR A 76 4.88 -13.60 9.13
N CYS A 77 3.63 -13.81 8.70
CA CYS A 77 2.74 -14.87 9.18
C CYS A 77 2.34 -15.84 8.08
N LEU A 78 2.05 -15.35 6.87
CA LEU A 78 1.64 -16.16 5.73
C LEU A 78 2.78 -16.42 4.74
N GLY A 79 3.96 -15.81 4.93
CA GLY A 79 5.14 -15.98 4.08
C GLY A 79 5.03 -15.28 2.72
N TRP A 80 4.11 -14.32 2.55
CA TRP A 80 3.87 -13.68 1.26
C TRP A 80 5.06 -12.84 0.79
N THR A 81 5.26 -12.82 -0.51
CA THR A 81 6.25 -12.00 -1.21
C THR A 81 5.64 -10.65 -1.59
N GLY A 82 6.44 -9.61 -1.85
CA GLY A 82 5.83 -8.36 -2.28
C GLY A 82 6.72 -7.17 -2.61
N LEU A 83 6.03 -6.09 -2.97
CA LEU A 83 6.59 -4.83 -3.46
C LEU A 83 6.13 -3.67 -2.57
N LEU A 84 7.09 -2.90 -2.06
CA LEU A 84 6.87 -1.73 -1.21
C LEU A 84 7.37 -0.47 -1.91
N VAL A 85 6.53 0.56 -1.99
CA VAL A 85 6.87 1.87 -2.58
C VAL A 85 6.60 2.98 -1.56
N GLU A 86 7.62 3.81 -1.28
CA GLU A 86 7.53 4.92 -0.35
C GLU A 86 8.18 6.19 -0.94
N GLY A 87 7.41 7.29 -0.94
CA GLY A 87 7.79 8.56 -1.55
C GLY A 87 8.58 9.49 -0.63
N SER A 88 8.34 9.49 0.69
CA SER A 88 9.06 10.40 1.58
C SER A 88 10.48 9.90 1.87
N PRO A 89 11.51 10.74 1.66
CA PRO A 89 12.90 10.36 1.95
C PRO A 89 13.15 10.02 3.42
N ARG A 90 12.35 10.55 4.37
CA ARG A 90 12.50 10.20 5.80
C ARG A 90 11.85 8.86 6.13
N ASN A 91 10.71 8.54 5.52
CA ASN A 91 9.99 7.30 5.73
C ASN A 91 10.78 6.13 5.11
N PHE A 92 11.21 6.28 3.85
CA PHE A 92 12.03 5.27 3.16
C PHE A 92 13.34 4.95 3.90
N HIS A 93 13.94 5.93 4.60
CA HIS A 93 15.11 5.69 5.44
C HIS A 93 14.83 4.69 6.58
N PHE A 94 13.67 4.82 7.24
CA PHE A 94 13.24 3.87 8.28
C PHE A 94 12.77 2.54 7.68
N LEU A 95 12.00 2.56 6.58
CA LEU A 95 11.61 1.36 5.82
C LEU A 95 12.83 0.49 5.50
N ARG A 96 13.85 1.07 4.85
CA ARG A 96 15.10 0.36 4.50
C ARG A 96 15.81 -0.25 5.71
N ARG A 97 15.77 0.42 6.87
CA ARG A 97 16.35 -0.10 8.12
C ARG A 97 15.52 -1.24 8.70
N ASN A 98 14.20 -1.12 8.67
CA ASN A 98 13.27 -2.04 9.31
C ASN A 98 13.14 -3.36 8.53
N LEU A 99 13.17 -3.31 7.19
CA LEU A 99 13.09 -4.53 6.35
C LEU A 99 14.18 -5.55 6.69
N LEU A 100 15.37 -5.11 7.11
CA LEU A 100 16.46 -6.00 7.54
C LEU A 100 16.11 -6.89 8.74
N THR A 101 15.03 -6.60 9.49
CA THR A 101 14.57 -7.40 10.64
C THR A 101 13.10 -7.82 10.55
N THR A 102 12.31 -7.19 9.68
CA THR A 102 10.88 -7.51 9.50
C THR A 102 10.56 -8.23 8.20
N ARG A 103 11.29 -7.97 7.11
CA ARG A 103 11.12 -8.62 5.81
C ARG A 103 12.48 -8.83 5.10
N PRO A 104 13.34 -9.75 5.60
CA PRO A 104 14.75 -9.86 5.18
C PRO A 104 14.96 -10.54 3.81
N GLU A 105 13.91 -11.15 3.24
CA GLU A 105 13.96 -11.92 2.01
C GLU A 105 12.66 -11.72 1.20
N ASN A 106 12.71 -11.98 -0.11
CA ASN A 106 11.53 -12.02 -1.01
C ASN A 106 10.66 -10.75 -1.06
N VAL A 107 11.25 -9.59 -0.73
CA VAL A 107 10.59 -8.28 -0.80
C VAL A 107 11.47 -7.28 -1.55
N VAL A 108 10.84 -6.52 -2.44
CA VAL A 108 11.47 -5.42 -3.19
C VAL A 108 10.97 -4.10 -2.63
N ALA A 109 11.90 -3.19 -2.28
CA ALA A 109 11.56 -1.85 -1.80
C ALA A 109 12.12 -0.78 -2.73
N HIS A 110 11.27 0.20 -3.10
CA HIS A 110 11.64 1.33 -3.95
C HIS A 110 11.46 2.67 -3.25
N PHE A 111 12.49 3.51 -3.33
CA PHE A 111 12.37 4.94 -3.04
C PHE A 111 11.87 5.69 -4.28
N GLY A 112 10.67 6.26 -4.18
CA GLY A 112 10.08 7.08 -5.22
C GLY A 112 8.57 7.22 -5.08
N ALA A 113 8.00 8.16 -5.83
CA ALA A 113 6.55 8.38 -5.91
C ALA A 113 5.97 7.83 -7.22
N VAL A 114 4.63 7.78 -7.32
CA VAL A 114 3.94 7.43 -8.57
C VAL A 114 3.54 8.70 -9.32
N CYS A 115 3.71 8.72 -10.65
CA CYS A 115 3.31 9.85 -11.49
C CYS A 115 3.10 9.46 -12.96
N ALA A 116 2.22 10.18 -13.65
CA ALA A 116 1.97 10.01 -15.08
C ALA A 116 3.09 10.64 -15.94
N PRO A 117 3.55 9.97 -17.02
CA PRO A 117 4.43 10.59 -18.01
C PRO A 117 3.82 11.89 -18.59
N PRO A 118 4.64 12.90 -18.95
CA PRO A 118 6.11 12.90 -18.98
C PRO A 118 6.77 13.26 -17.64
N LEU A 119 6.04 13.29 -16.51
CA LEU A 119 6.65 13.59 -15.21
C LEU A 119 7.69 12.52 -14.83
N THR A 120 8.77 12.97 -14.19
CA THR A 120 9.89 12.13 -13.71
C THR A 120 10.30 12.44 -12.27
N ASN A 121 9.79 13.55 -11.72
CA ASN A 121 9.91 13.93 -10.33
C ASN A 121 8.61 14.61 -9.88
N THR A 122 8.34 14.61 -8.58
CA THR A 122 7.29 15.42 -7.94
C THR A 122 7.82 16.08 -6.66
N THR A 123 7.03 16.91 -5.99
CA THR A 123 7.41 17.63 -4.76
C THR A 123 6.58 17.13 -3.58
N PHE A 124 7.24 16.56 -2.57
CA PHE A 124 6.60 16.15 -1.32
C PHE A 124 6.66 17.29 -0.29
N LEU A 125 5.60 17.44 0.51
CA LEU A 125 5.55 18.31 1.68
C LEU A 125 5.80 17.50 2.95
N ARG A 126 6.85 17.84 3.71
CA ARG A 126 7.16 17.14 4.96
C ARG A 126 6.38 17.69 6.16
N GLY A 127 5.40 16.96 6.68
CA GLY A 127 4.54 17.35 7.80
C GLY A 127 5.25 17.50 9.18
N ARG A 128 4.79 18.45 10.01
CA ARG A 128 5.51 18.89 11.23
C ARG A 128 5.80 17.79 12.27
N LYS A 129 4.84 16.90 12.55
CA LYS A 129 4.87 16.01 13.73
C LYS A 129 5.16 14.53 13.42
N HIS A 130 4.56 13.96 12.38
CA HIS A 130 4.65 12.53 12.06
C HIS A 130 4.94 12.31 10.57
N GLY A 131 5.44 11.12 10.21
CA GLY A 131 5.84 10.78 8.84
C GLY A 131 4.71 10.35 7.91
N ALA A 132 3.56 9.92 8.45
CA ALA A 132 2.40 9.47 7.65
C ALA A 132 1.93 10.56 6.68
N VAL A 133 1.71 11.77 7.20
CA VAL A 133 1.26 12.96 6.46
C VAL A 133 2.34 13.62 5.57
N ASP A 134 3.21 12.83 4.94
CA ASP A 134 4.19 13.28 3.94
C ASP A 134 3.68 13.00 2.52
N ALA A 135 2.80 13.86 2.03
CA ALA A 135 2.12 13.71 0.75
C ALA A 135 2.71 14.57 -0.39
N ASP A 136 2.30 14.26 -1.62
CA ASP A 136 2.57 15.06 -2.81
C ASP A 136 1.81 16.40 -2.75
N ILE A 137 2.50 17.52 -2.99
CA ILE A 137 1.96 18.88 -2.90
C ILE A 137 0.73 19.13 -3.80
N ARG A 138 0.53 18.31 -4.84
CA ARG A 138 -0.62 18.41 -5.77
C ARG A 138 -1.92 17.84 -5.18
N HIS A 139 -1.83 17.08 -4.08
CA HIS A 139 -2.95 16.34 -3.48
C HIS A 139 -3.33 16.86 -2.08
N VAL A 140 -2.35 17.45 -1.38
CA VAL A 140 -2.54 18.25 -0.15
C VAL A 140 -3.50 19.43 -0.40
N SER A 141 -4.41 19.69 0.54
CA SER A 141 -5.44 20.74 0.41
C SER A 141 -4.89 22.17 0.61
N ASP A 142 -5.56 23.18 0.03
CA ASP A 142 -5.07 24.56 0.00
C ASP A 142 -4.92 25.23 1.38
N THR A 143 -5.79 24.90 2.34
CA THR A 143 -5.62 25.34 3.74
C THR A 143 -4.33 24.80 4.34
N VAL A 144 -3.99 23.55 4.04
CA VAL A 144 -2.75 22.92 4.47
C VAL A 144 -1.55 23.52 3.70
N THR A 145 -1.65 23.78 2.39
CA THR A 145 -0.52 24.40 1.64
C THR A 145 -0.20 25.82 2.10
N GLN A 146 -1.20 26.60 2.57
CA GLN A 146 -1.01 27.94 3.15
C GLN A 146 -0.33 27.89 4.52
N ASP A 147 -0.80 27.06 5.46
CA ASP A 147 -0.11 26.79 6.73
C ASP A 147 1.30 26.19 6.52
N HIS A 148 1.53 25.57 5.36
CA HIS A 148 2.77 24.91 4.99
C HIS A 148 3.84 25.84 4.35
N ALA A 149 3.69 27.17 4.45
CA ALA A 149 4.75 28.13 4.09
C ALA A 149 6.10 27.85 4.76
N HIS A 150 6.11 27.22 5.95
CA HIS A 150 7.31 26.84 6.70
C HIS A 150 7.73 25.36 6.55
N HIS A 151 7.11 24.58 5.65
CA HIS A 151 7.38 23.15 5.52
C HIS A 151 8.52 22.84 4.54
N ARG A 152 9.30 21.81 4.86
CA ARG A 152 10.38 21.35 3.98
C ARG A 152 9.78 20.62 2.77
N ARG A 153 9.75 21.32 1.64
CA ARG A 153 9.52 20.74 0.30
C ARG A 153 10.74 19.89 -0.08
N THR A 154 10.51 18.71 -0.67
CA THR A 154 11.60 17.88 -1.22
C THR A 154 11.19 17.31 -2.57
N THR A 155 12.08 17.42 -3.56
CA THR A 155 11.88 16.79 -4.88
C THR A 155 12.17 15.29 -4.79
N VAL A 156 11.19 14.47 -5.17
CA VAL A 156 11.21 13.01 -5.10
C VAL A 156 11.14 12.46 -6.53
N PRO A 157 11.98 11.49 -6.94
CA PRO A 157 11.88 10.86 -8.26
C PRO A 157 10.57 10.07 -8.37
N CYS A 158 9.94 10.08 -9.54
CA CYS A 158 8.66 9.40 -9.74
C CYS A 158 8.58 8.63 -11.07
N LYS A 159 7.69 7.64 -11.11
CA LYS A 159 7.46 6.73 -12.25
C LYS A 159 5.98 6.33 -12.33
N PRO A 160 5.46 5.90 -13.49
CA PRO A 160 4.13 5.30 -13.58
C PRO A 160 4.08 3.98 -12.78
N MET A 161 2.90 3.59 -12.27
CA MET A 161 2.74 2.36 -11.48
C MET A 161 3.18 1.11 -12.25
N SER A 162 2.92 1.10 -13.57
CA SER A 162 3.40 0.08 -14.52
C SER A 162 4.92 -0.05 -14.64
N TRP A 163 5.73 0.88 -14.10
CA TRP A 163 7.18 0.70 -13.97
C TRP A 163 7.54 -0.11 -12.73
N TYR A 164 6.94 0.19 -11.57
CA TYR A 164 7.23 -0.52 -10.32
C TYR A 164 6.80 -1.99 -10.40
N LEU A 165 5.64 -2.28 -11.01
CA LEU A 165 5.13 -3.65 -11.13
C LEU A 165 5.99 -4.58 -12.03
N GLN A 166 6.94 -4.04 -12.79
CA GLN A 166 7.90 -4.86 -13.55
C GLN A 166 8.86 -5.65 -12.66
N SER A 167 8.93 -5.37 -11.35
CA SER A 167 9.65 -6.20 -10.38
C SER A 167 8.89 -7.47 -9.98
N LEU A 168 7.62 -7.64 -10.38
CA LEU A 168 6.80 -8.79 -9.99
C LEU A 168 6.92 -9.93 -11.02
N PRO A 169 7.30 -11.15 -10.61
CA PRO A 169 7.74 -12.19 -11.56
C PRO A 169 6.62 -12.89 -12.35
N ARG A 170 5.35 -12.60 -12.07
CA ARG A 170 4.20 -13.38 -12.60
C ARG A 170 3.04 -12.53 -13.17
N GLY A 171 3.13 -11.20 -13.17
CA GLY A 171 2.02 -10.35 -13.64
C GLY A 171 0.72 -10.52 -12.81
N HIS A 172 0.86 -10.85 -11.54
CA HIS A 172 -0.24 -11.18 -10.64
C HIS A 172 0.02 -10.64 -9.23
N VAL A 173 -1.03 -10.17 -8.58
CA VAL A 173 -1.05 -9.60 -7.23
C VAL A 173 -2.32 -10.09 -6.52
N ASP A 174 -2.16 -10.73 -5.37
CA ASP A 174 -3.29 -11.14 -4.53
C ASP A 174 -3.89 -9.96 -3.77
N PHE A 175 -3.04 -9.08 -3.24
CA PHE A 175 -3.43 -7.92 -2.45
C PHE A 175 -2.68 -6.65 -2.83
N PHE A 176 -3.41 -5.58 -3.15
CA PHE A 176 -2.84 -4.27 -3.45
C PHE A 176 -3.37 -3.25 -2.45
N SER A 177 -2.55 -2.87 -1.46
CA SER A 177 -2.80 -1.75 -0.55
C SER A 177 -2.37 -0.44 -1.20
N LEU A 178 -3.31 0.51 -1.32
CA LEU A 178 -3.12 1.81 -1.95
C LEU A 178 -3.59 2.92 -1.00
N ASP A 179 -2.63 3.53 -0.31
CA ASP A 179 -2.81 4.58 0.68
C ASP A 179 -1.74 5.65 0.41
N VAL A 180 -2.10 6.74 -0.29
CA VAL A 180 -1.12 7.73 -0.78
C VAL A 180 -1.58 9.17 -0.54
N GLU A 181 -2.40 9.37 0.49
CA GLU A 181 -2.92 10.65 0.97
C GLU A 181 -3.50 11.55 -0.14
N GLY A 182 -4.35 10.96 -0.99
CA GLY A 182 -5.20 11.65 -1.97
C GLY A 182 -4.76 11.56 -3.44
N ALA A 183 -3.83 10.65 -3.77
CA ALA A 183 -3.25 10.44 -5.11
C ALA A 183 -3.57 9.06 -5.73
N GLU A 184 -4.58 8.37 -5.19
CA GLU A 184 -4.89 6.97 -5.48
C GLU A 184 -5.34 6.78 -6.94
N LEU A 185 -6.09 7.75 -7.47
CA LEU A 185 -6.54 7.76 -8.86
C LEU A 185 -5.35 7.85 -9.84
N GLU A 186 -4.37 8.70 -9.56
CA GLU A 186 -3.16 8.87 -10.36
C GLU A 186 -2.25 7.62 -10.31
N VAL A 187 -2.28 6.85 -9.21
CA VAL A 187 -1.65 5.53 -9.17
C VAL A 187 -2.34 4.57 -10.12
N LEU A 188 -3.66 4.40 -9.99
CA LEU A 188 -4.44 3.46 -10.81
C LEU A 188 -4.38 3.81 -12.31
N LEU A 189 -4.51 5.08 -12.67
CA LEU A 189 -4.43 5.56 -14.06
C LEU A 189 -3.06 5.34 -14.73
N THR A 190 -2.01 5.00 -13.98
CA THR A 190 -0.67 4.71 -14.53
C THR A 190 -0.31 3.22 -14.50
N MET A 191 -1.27 2.36 -14.14
CA MET A 191 -1.14 0.91 -14.10
C MET A 191 -1.57 0.26 -15.43
N ASN A 192 -0.93 -0.86 -15.80
CA ASN A 192 -1.33 -1.64 -16.98
C ASN A 192 -2.08 -2.90 -16.54
N PHE A 193 -3.41 -2.78 -16.42
CA PHE A 193 -4.31 -3.88 -16.02
C PHE A 193 -4.33 -5.08 -17.00
N ASN A 194 -3.81 -4.92 -18.23
CA ASN A 194 -3.64 -6.04 -19.17
C ASN A 194 -2.34 -6.83 -18.95
N ALA A 195 -1.38 -6.27 -18.20
CA ALA A 195 -0.09 -6.91 -17.88
C ALA A 195 0.01 -7.35 -16.41
N VAL A 196 -0.87 -6.84 -15.53
CA VAL A 196 -0.94 -7.21 -14.12
C VAL A 196 -2.39 -7.39 -13.69
N VAL A 197 -2.73 -8.63 -13.31
CA VAL A 197 -4.00 -8.95 -12.65
C VAL A 197 -3.86 -8.68 -11.16
N VAL A 198 -4.84 -8.01 -10.57
CA VAL A 198 -4.99 -7.86 -9.12
C VAL A 198 -6.26 -8.58 -8.70
N GLU A 199 -6.24 -9.38 -7.64
CA GLU A 199 -7.43 -10.07 -7.15
C GLU A 199 -8.22 -9.23 -6.14
N VAL A 200 -7.52 -8.55 -5.22
CA VAL A 200 -8.09 -7.64 -4.23
C VAL A 200 -7.29 -6.33 -4.18
N PHE A 201 -7.95 -5.20 -4.43
CA PHE A 201 -7.46 -3.90 -3.99
C PHE A 201 -8.05 -3.53 -2.63
N MET A 202 -7.24 -2.87 -1.81
CA MET A 202 -7.71 -2.00 -0.72
C MET A 202 -7.21 -0.59 -1.01
N VAL A 203 -8.13 0.34 -1.23
CA VAL A 203 -7.81 1.72 -1.61
C VAL A 203 -8.34 2.66 -0.55
N GLU A 204 -7.53 3.64 -0.10
CA GLU A 204 -8.04 4.69 0.77
C GLU A 204 -9.05 5.57 0.03
N LEU A 205 -10.19 5.82 0.67
CA LEU A 205 -11.34 6.55 0.14
C LEU A 205 -11.86 7.51 1.22
N HIS A 206 -11.03 8.50 1.56
CA HIS A 206 -11.44 9.70 2.31
C HIS A 206 -12.79 10.25 1.79
N ALA A 207 -13.62 10.74 2.70
CA ALA A 207 -14.95 11.29 2.43
C ALA A 207 -15.27 12.56 3.24
N GLN A 208 -14.26 13.13 3.91
CA GLN A 208 -14.38 14.25 4.84
C GLN A 208 -14.77 15.56 4.12
N ALA A 209 -14.09 15.91 3.03
CA ALA A 209 -14.43 17.03 2.17
C ALA A 209 -15.07 16.58 0.85
N GLU A 210 -15.74 17.51 0.16
CA GLU A 210 -16.39 17.22 -1.13
C GLU A 210 -15.39 16.84 -2.23
N SER A 211 -14.16 17.39 -2.16
CA SER A 211 -13.02 16.95 -2.98
C SER A 211 -12.75 15.46 -2.88
N ASP A 212 -12.93 14.90 -1.68
CA ASP A 212 -12.49 13.55 -1.35
C ASP A 212 -13.56 12.54 -1.81
N LYS A 213 -14.84 12.90 -1.64
CA LYS A 213 -15.96 12.19 -2.28
C LYS A 213 -15.81 12.15 -3.79
N VAL A 214 -15.39 13.27 -4.43
CA VAL A 214 -15.15 13.32 -5.87
C VAL A 214 -13.94 12.47 -6.30
N ARG A 215 -12.85 12.44 -5.53
CA ARG A 215 -11.72 11.50 -5.75
C ARG A 215 -12.20 10.05 -5.64
N GLY A 216 -12.86 9.71 -4.53
CA GLY A 216 -13.32 8.37 -4.24
C GLY A 216 -14.43 7.87 -5.17
N TRP A 217 -15.23 8.75 -5.77
CA TRP A 217 -16.16 8.40 -6.85
C TRP A 217 -15.41 8.05 -8.15
N LYS A 218 -14.39 8.83 -8.53
CA LYS A 218 -13.55 8.53 -9.71
C LYS A 218 -12.82 7.19 -9.56
N VAL A 219 -12.26 6.89 -8.38
CA VAL A 219 -11.60 5.60 -8.09
C VAL A 219 -12.59 4.44 -8.26
N ARG A 220 -13.77 4.53 -7.63
CA ARG A 220 -14.85 3.53 -7.77
C ARG A 220 -15.23 3.30 -9.23
N ASN A 221 -15.51 4.37 -9.97
CA ASN A 221 -15.94 4.28 -11.36
C ASN A 221 -14.83 3.74 -12.28
N LEU A 222 -13.56 4.07 -12.04
CA LEU A 222 -12.43 3.49 -12.77
C LEU A 222 -12.33 1.99 -12.54
N LEU A 223 -12.32 1.54 -11.28
CA LEU A 223 -12.22 0.12 -10.94
C LEU A 223 -13.45 -0.67 -11.42
N GLU A 224 -14.64 -0.10 -11.36
CA GLU A 224 -15.86 -0.76 -11.87
C GLU A 224 -15.79 -0.99 -13.39
N ASN A 225 -15.41 0.01 -14.16
CA ASN A 225 -15.22 -0.10 -15.61
C ASN A 225 -14.10 -1.08 -15.99
N LEU A 226 -13.13 -1.30 -15.10
CA LEU A 226 -12.06 -2.30 -15.24
C LEU A 226 -12.47 -3.70 -14.75
N GLY A 227 -13.75 -3.91 -14.41
CA GLY A 227 -14.29 -5.23 -14.05
C GLY A 227 -14.16 -5.61 -12.58
N TYR A 228 -14.01 -4.65 -11.67
CA TYR A 228 -14.00 -4.87 -10.22
C TYR A 228 -15.35 -4.51 -9.58
N GLN A 229 -15.56 -4.95 -8.33
CA GLN A 229 -16.74 -4.71 -7.51
C GLN A 229 -16.31 -4.25 -6.11
N GLU A 230 -16.87 -3.14 -5.61
CA GLU A 230 -16.66 -2.69 -4.23
C GLU A 230 -17.46 -3.58 -3.27
N CYS A 231 -16.77 -4.19 -2.31
CA CYS A 231 -17.35 -5.13 -1.35
C CYS A 231 -18.25 -4.42 -0.35
N GLN A 232 -19.47 -4.93 -0.16
CA GLN A 232 -20.46 -4.31 0.73
C GLN A 232 -20.48 -4.95 2.13
N HIS A 233 -20.05 -6.21 2.22
CA HIS A 233 -20.07 -7.02 3.43
C HIS A 233 -18.82 -6.82 4.29
N ALA A 234 -17.63 -6.90 3.69
CA ALA A 234 -16.36 -6.60 4.34
C ALA A 234 -16.06 -5.09 4.29
N LYS A 235 -15.95 -4.44 5.46
CA LYS A 235 -15.77 -2.98 5.58
C LYS A 235 -14.49 -2.63 6.31
N VAL A 236 -13.58 -1.97 5.60
CA VAL A 236 -12.37 -1.38 6.18
C VAL A 236 -12.64 0.10 6.51
N LYS A 237 -12.07 0.62 7.59
CA LYS A 237 -12.26 2.01 7.98
C LYS A 237 -11.48 2.93 7.03
N TYR A 238 -12.17 3.93 6.48
CA TYR A 238 -11.68 4.87 5.46
C TYR A 238 -11.26 4.26 4.11
N SER A 239 -11.33 2.94 3.92
CA SER A 239 -10.86 2.27 2.69
C SER A 239 -11.92 1.38 2.06
N GLY A 240 -11.98 1.40 0.72
CA GLY A 240 -12.82 0.48 -0.06
C GLY A 240 -12.05 -0.78 -0.43
N LEU A 241 -12.68 -1.94 -0.26
CA LEU A 241 -12.19 -3.20 -0.81
C LEU A 241 -12.82 -3.44 -2.17
N PHE A 242 -12.01 -3.75 -3.18
CA PHE A 242 -12.47 -4.03 -4.54
C PHE A 242 -11.94 -5.38 -5.02
N VAL A 243 -12.83 -6.28 -5.41
CA VAL A 243 -12.48 -7.60 -5.95
C VAL A 243 -12.79 -7.70 -7.43
N ARG A 244 -11.99 -8.48 -8.15
CA ARG A 244 -12.21 -8.77 -9.57
C ARG A 244 -13.52 -9.55 -9.74
N ARG A 245 -14.47 -9.06 -10.56
CA ARG A 245 -15.79 -9.69 -10.79
C ARG A 245 -15.72 -11.11 -11.37
N GLN A 246 -14.59 -11.47 -11.99
CA GLN A 246 -14.27 -12.80 -12.51
C GLN A 246 -13.14 -13.50 -11.72
N GLY A 247 -12.85 -13.02 -10.51
CA GLY A 247 -11.86 -13.56 -9.59
C GLY A 247 -12.49 -14.44 -8.50
N PRO A 248 -11.67 -15.17 -7.73
CA PRO A 248 -12.15 -16.14 -6.73
C PRO A 248 -12.90 -15.49 -5.55
N TYR A 249 -12.65 -14.21 -5.29
CA TYR A 249 -13.16 -13.48 -4.11
C TYR A 249 -14.47 -12.71 -4.35
N VAL A 250 -15.08 -12.81 -5.53
CA VAL A 250 -16.35 -12.10 -5.83
C VAL A 250 -17.51 -12.57 -4.94
N ALA A 251 -17.50 -13.82 -4.48
CA ALA A 251 -18.52 -14.36 -3.57
C ALA A 251 -18.40 -13.86 -2.11
N ASN A 252 -17.32 -13.15 -1.78
CA ASN A 252 -17.05 -12.60 -0.44
C ASN A 252 -17.53 -11.13 -0.29
N CYS A 253 -18.13 -10.53 -1.34
CA CYS A 253 -18.24 -9.08 -1.50
C CYS A 253 -19.65 -8.56 -1.82
#